data_AF-A0A924TZJ2-F1
#
_entry.id   AF-A0A924TZJ2-F1
#
_cell.length_a   1.000
_cell.length_b   1.000
_cell.length_c   1.000
_cell.angle_alpha   90.00
_cell.angle_beta   90.00
_cell.angle_gamma   90.00
#
_symmetry.space_group_name_H-M   'P 1'
#
loop_
_entity.id
_entity.type
_entity.pdbx_description
1 polymer ?
#
loop_
_entity_poly.entity_id
_entity_poly.type
_entity_poly.pdbx_seq_one_letter_code
_entity_poly.pdbx_strand_id
1 'polypeptide(L)'
;RGHEIARALAAYWSATPGDAKSLPTSLQELLEDRRGTLPVRHLRRVYADPFTGQPDWVLVTTDDGKVCGVRSRANVVALRSIDLPKPPPGARALVSDRVFMAALAPAAGASSASSASAGAGPAGRGGKPTERSATDGPDEAPNRPSG
;
A
#
# COMPACT_ATOMS: atom_id res chain seq x y z
N ARG A 1 7.01 -5.54 0.57
CA ARG A 1 7.33 -6.92 1.02
C ARG A 1 6.79 -7.20 2.42
N GLY A 2 7.22 -6.50 3.48
CA GLY A 2 6.63 -6.65 4.83
C GLY A 2 5.10 -6.42 4.86
N HIS A 3 4.63 -5.35 4.20
CA HIS A 3 3.19 -5.09 4.00
C HIS A 3 2.43 -6.22 3.28
N GLU A 4 3.09 -6.95 2.38
CA GLU A 4 2.44 -8.04 1.64
C GLU A 4 2.22 -9.25 2.55
N ILE A 5 3.17 -9.53 3.43
CA ILE A 5 3.02 -10.57 4.47
C ILE A 5 1.91 -10.18 5.45
N ALA A 6 1.91 -8.93 5.94
CA ALA A 6 0.85 -8.44 6.83
C ALA A 6 -0.54 -8.50 6.19
N ARG A 7 -0.65 -8.19 4.90
CA ARG A 7 -1.89 -8.33 4.14
C ARG A 7 -2.31 -9.79 3.99
N ALA A 8 -1.37 -10.70 3.73
CA ALA A 8 -1.65 -12.13 3.64
C ALA A 8 -2.14 -12.70 4.98
N LEU A 9 -1.56 -12.27 6.10
CA LEU A 9 -2.04 -12.61 7.45
C LEU A 9 -3.48 -12.14 7.68
N ALA A 10 -3.81 -10.90 7.30
CA ALA A 10 -5.18 -10.39 7.40
C ALA A 10 -6.14 -11.17 6.50
N ALA A 11 -5.75 -11.49 5.27
CA ALA A 11 -6.54 -12.29 4.34
C ALA A 11 -6.81 -13.70 4.88
N TYR A 12 -5.79 -14.35 5.46
CA TYR A 12 -5.92 -15.66 6.11
C TYR A 12 -6.94 -15.63 7.25
N TRP A 13 -6.85 -14.62 8.11
CA TRP A 13 -7.77 -14.45 9.23
C TRP A 13 -9.22 -14.20 8.75
N SER A 14 -9.39 -13.41 7.69
CA SER A 14 -10.71 -13.15 7.09
C SER A 14 -11.28 -14.34 6.32
N ALA A 15 -10.43 -15.22 5.79
CA ALA A 15 -10.85 -16.41 5.04
C ALA A 15 -11.31 -17.55 5.95
N THR A 16 -11.01 -17.51 7.25
CA THR A 16 -11.46 -18.53 8.21
C THR A 16 -12.99 -18.46 8.36
N PRO A 17 -13.73 -19.52 7.95
CA PRO A 17 -15.18 -19.54 8.07
C PRO A 17 -15.60 -19.78 9.53
N GLY A 18 -16.62 -19.05 9.97
CA GLY A 18 -17.19 -19.14 11.32
C GLY A 18 -16.68 -18.08 12.31
N ASP A 19 -17.14 -18.17 13.55
CA ASP A 19 -16.82 -17.21 14.61
C ASP A 19 -15.37 -17.37 15.15
N ALA A 20 -14.77 -18.54 14.97
CA ALA A 20 -13.43 -18.86 15.46
C ALA A 20 -12.32 -18.43 14.48
N LYS A 21 -12.20 -17.12 14.24
CA LYS A 21 -11.17 -16.57 13.36
C LYS A 21 -9.78 -16.86 13.93
N SER A 22 -8.96 -17.57 13.15
CA SER A 22 -7.63 -18.02 13.58
C SER A 22 -6.54 -17.42 12.70
N LEU A 23 -5.41 -17.13 13.31
CA LEU A 23 -4.19 -16.77 12.61
C LEU A 23 -3.34 -18.01 12.34
N PRO A 24 -2.43 -17.97 11.34
CA PRO A 24 -1.55 -19.09 11.04
C PRO A 24 -0.46 -19.23 12.10
N THR A 25 0.13 -20.41 12.21
CA THR A 25 1.26 -20.68 13.12
C THR A 25 2.60 -20.40 12.45
N SER A 26 2.62 -20.28 11.12
CA SER A 26 3.83 -20.03 10.32
C SER A 26 3.49 -19.36 8.99
N LEU A 27 4.47 -18.71 8.35
CA LEU A 27 4.28 -18.08 7.02
C LEU A 27 3.96 -19.10 5.91
N GLN A 28 4.35 -20.36 6.12
CA GLN A 28 4.11 -21.46 5.19
C GLN A 28 2.62 -21.72 5.01
N GLU A 29 1.80 -21.53 6.06
CA GLU A 29 0.34 -21.64 5.95
C GLU A 29 -0.27 -20.53 5.09
N LEU A 30 0.42 -19.39 4.93
CA LEU A 30 -0.01 -18.34 4.00
C LEU A 30 0.23 -18.73 2.53
N LEU A 31 1.23 -19.58 2.27
CA LEU A 31 1.52 -20.06 0.91
C LEU A 31 0.51 -21.07 0.42
N GLU A 32 -0.01 -21.86 1.35
CA GLU A 32 -0.94 -22.95 1.08
C GLU A 32 -1.87 -23.16 2.27
N ASP A 33 -3.04 -22.54 2.19
CA ASP A 33 -4.13 -22.71 3.14
C ASP A 33 -5.03 -23.86 2.67
N ARG A 34 -4.97 -24.98 3.40
CA ARG A 34 -5.74 -26.20 3.12
C ARG A 34 -6.97 -26.38 4.03
N ARG A 35 -7.42 -25.31 4.69
CA ARG A 35 -8.58 -25.39 5.61
C ARG A 35 -9.92 -25.47 4.88
N GLY A 36 -10.00 -24.93 3.66
CA GLY A 36 -11.18 -24.99 2.82
C GLY A 36 -11.24 -26.22 1.93
N THR A 37 -12.35 -26.36 1.18
CA THR A 37 -12.54 -27.40 0.17
C THR A 37 -11.54 -27.30 -0.99
N LEU A 38 -11.05 -26.09 -1.26
CA LEU A 38 -10.02 -25.81 -2.26
C LEU A 38 -8.82 -25.14 -1.57
N PRO A 39 -7.58 -25.51 -1.93
CA PRO A 39 -6.40 -24.86 -1.38
C PRO A 39 -6.30 -23.40 -1.86
N VAL A 40 -6.23 -22.47 -0.92
CA VAL A 40 -6.11 -21.03 -1.19
C VAL A 40 -4.67 -20.59 -0.90
N ARG A 41 -4.13 -19.68 -1.72
CA ARG A 41 -2.78 -19.13 -1.52
C ARG A 41 -2.91 -17.64 -1.22
N HIS A 42 -2.72 -17.26 0.04
CA HIS A 42 -2.76 -15.87 0.48
C HIS A 42 -1.45 -15.13 0.16
N LEU A 43 -0.36 -15.88 0.04
CA LEU A 43 0.98 -15.38 -0.27
C LEU A 43 1.61 -16.21 -1.41
N ARG A 44 2.26 -15.54 -2.36
CA ARG A 44 2.89 -16.22 -3.52
C ARG A 44 4.17 -16.98 -3.15
N ARG A 45 4.98 -16.39 -2.26
CA ARG A 45 6.24 -16.93 -1.75
C ARG A 45 6.62 -16.21 -0.45
N VAL A 46 7.43 -16.83 0.39
CA VAL A 46 8.08 -16.11 1.49
C VAL A 46 9.12 -15.17 0.87
N TYR A 47 8.87 -13.86 0.98
CA TYR A 47 9.78 -12.86 0.42
C TYR A 47 11.05 -12.77 1.24
N ALA A 48 12.17 -12.51 0.58
CA ALA A 48 13.38 -12.08 1.27
C ALA A 48 13.19 -10.68 1.87
N ASP A 49 13.64 -10.52 3.11
CA ASP A 49 13.76 -9.25 3.79
C ASP A 49 14.70 -8.34 2.97
N PRO A 50 14.27 -7.13 2.58
CA PRO A 50 15.10 -6.21 1.79
C PRO A 50 16.38 -5.76 2.51
N PHE A 51 16.48 -5.91 3.83
CA PHE A 51 17.66 -5.51 4.60
C PHE A 51 18.68 -6.63 4.79
N THR A 52 18.23 -7.88 4.99
CA THR A 52 19.13 -9.04 5.15
C THR A 52 19.39 -9.75 3.83
N GLY A 53 18.52 -9.57 2.82
CA GLY A 53 18.56 -10.30 1.56
C GLY A 53 18.06 -11.75 1.65
N GLN A 54 17.57 -12.18 2.83
CA GLN A 54 17.19 -13.56 3.11
C GLN A 54 15.73 -13.64 3.60
N PRO A 55 15.03 -14.78 3.45
CA PRO A 55 13.65 -14.95 3.91
C PRO A 55 13.53 -15.16 5.44
N ASP A 56 14.39 -14.52 6.23
CA ASP A 56 14.53 -14.68 7.68
C ASP A 56 13.71 -13.67 8.50
N TRP A 57 12.45 -13.48 8.13
CA TRP A 57 11.54 -12.60 8.88
C TRP A 57 11.37 -13.10 10.32
N VAL A 58 11.45 -12.18 11.28
CA VAL A 58 11.13 -12.46 12.68
C VAL A 58 9.62 -12.44 12.84
N LEU A 59 9.06 -13.58 13.22
CA LEU A 59 7.64 -13.76 13.46
C LEU A 59 7.24 -13.10 14.77
N VAL A 60 6.15 -12.35 14.76
CA VAL A 60 5.51 -11.81 15.96
C VAL A 60 4.27 -12.64 16.22
N THR A 61 4.23 -13.32 17.36
CA THR A 61 3.14 -14.21 17.76
C THR A 61 2.30 -13.60 18.88
N THR A 62 1.00 -13.90 18.89
CA THR A 62 0.10 -13.70 20.03
C THR A 62 0.39 -14.74 21.12
N ASP A 63 -0.17 -14.54 22.32
CA ASP A 63 -0.11 -15.46 23.46
C ASP A 63 -0.52 -16.91 23.10
N ASP A 64 -1.45 -17.08 22.16
CA ASP A 64 -1.88 -18.39 21.63
C ASP A 64 -0.88 -19.03 20.63
N GLY A 65 0.30 -18.43 20.44
CA GLY A 65 1.34 -18.91 19.52
C GLY A 65 1.03 -18.69 18.03
N LYS A 66 0.04 -17.84 17.70
CA LYS A 66 -0.33 -17.54 16.31
C LYS A 66 0.40 -16.31 15.80
N VAL A 67 0.85 -16.33 14.56
CA VAL A 67 1.58 -15.23 13.91
C VAL A 67 0.62 -14.09 13.59
N CYS A 68 0.77 -12.95 14.26
CA CYS A 68 -0.03 -11.75 14.06
C CYS A 68 0.72 -10.64 13.30
N GLY A 69 2.04 -10.79 13.13
CA GLY A 69 2.86 -9.85 12.37
C GLY A 69 4.26 -10.38 12.07
N VAL A 70 5.02 -9.57 11.34
CA VAL A 70 6.43 -9.84 11.05
C VAL A 70 7.28 -8.59 11.20
N ARG A 71 8.56 -8.76 11.53
CA ARG A 71 9.56 -7.69 11.53
C ARG A 71 10.86 -8.16 10.89
N SER A 72 11.66 -7.20 10.44
CA SER A 72 13.00 -7.49 9.91
C SER A 72 13.93 -7.96 11.03
N ARG A 73 14.88 -8.85 10.72
CA ARG A 73 15.95 -9.24 11.64
C ARG A 73 17.11 -8.24 11.66
N ALA A 74 17.21 -7.37 10.64
CA ALA A 74 18.36 -6.50 10.48
C ALA A 74 18.37 -5.38 11.53
N ASN A 75 19.50 -5.19 12.21
CA ASN A 75 19.66 -4.12 13.21
C ASN A 75 20.24 -2.85 12.57
N VAL A 76 19.65 -2.41 11.46
CA VAL A 76 20.12 -1.25 10.67
C VAL A 76 19.11 -0.10 10.73
N VAL A 77 19.60 1.12 10.60
CA VAL A 77 18.75 2.31 10.47
C VAL A 77 18.21 2.38 9.05
N ALA A 78 16.89 2.51 8.91
CA ALA A 78 16.25 2.60 7.60
C ALA A 78 16.59 3.93 6.93
N LEU A 79 17.28 3.91 5.78
CA LEU A 79 17.51 5.11 4.98
C LEU A 79 16.22 5.66 4.37
N ARG A 80 15.21 4.80 4.16
CA ARG A 80 13.88 5.17 3.66
C ARG A 80 12.79 4.64 4.60
N SER A 81 11.90 5.52 5.02
CA SER A 81 10.84 5.24 6.01
C SER A 81 9.42 5.13 5.41
N ILE A 82 9.24 5.46 4.12
CA ILE A 82 7.94 5.48 3.44
C ILE A 82 7.22 4.12 3.51
N ASP A 83 7.94 3.02 3.35
CA ASP A 83 7.36 1.67 3.31
C ASP A 83 7.43 0.94 4.65
N LEU A 84 7.81 1.64 5.73
CA LEU A 84 8.03 1.03 7.03
C LEU A 84 7.02 1.54 8.06
N PRO A 85 6.44 0.66 8.90
CA PRO A 85 5.50 1.05 9.92
C PRO A 85 6.21 1.94 10.94
N LYS A 86 5.46 2.84 11.58
CA LYS A 86 6.00 3.74 12.60
C LYS A 86 6.67 2.91 13.71
N PRO A 87 7.88 3.26 14.16
CA PRO A 87 8.50 2.57 15.27
C PRO A 87 7.68 2.83 16.54
N PRO A 88 7.64 1.88 17.48
CA PRO A 88 7.00 2.09 18.76
C PRO A 88 7.68 3.26 19.50
N PRO A 89 6.94 3.97 20.36
CA PRO A 89 7.51 5.07 21.14
C PRO A 89 8.69 4.57 21.97
N GLY A 90 9.80 5.32 21.96
CA GLY A 90 11.03 4.97 22.68
C GLY A 90 11.96 3.98 21.95
N ALA A 91 11.54 3.41 20.81
CA ALA A 91 12.41 2.58 19.99
C ALA A 91 13.40 3.41 19.17
N ARG A 92 14.51 2.78 18.81
CA ARG A 92 15.49 3.37 17.90
C ARG A 92 14.91 3.36 16.48
N ALA A 93 15.50 4.15 15.58
CA ALA A 93 15.12 4.21 14.17
C ALA A 93 15.54 2.94 13.37
N LEU A 94 15.55 1.78 14.02
CA LEU A 94 15.98 0.50 13.48
C LEU A 94 14.82 -0.20 12.77
N VAL A 95 15.14 -0.96 11.74
CA VAL A 95 14.15 -1.76 11.00
C VAL A 95 13.62 -2.95 11.82
N SER A 96 14.43 -3.45 12.76
CA SER A 96 14.04 -4.49 13.73
C SER A 96 13.01 -4.03 14.76
N ASP A 97 12.89 -2.72 15.01
CA ASP A 97 11.91 -2.19 15.96
C ASP A 97 10.52 -2.01 15.33
N ARG A 98 10.43 -2.13 14.00
CA ARG A 98 9.23 -1.82 13.22
C ARG A 98 8.50 -3.11 12.85
N VAL A 99 7.31 -3.28 13.40
CA VAL A 99 6.48 -4.48 13.21
C VAL A 99 5.41 -4.22 12.15
N PHE A 100 5.38 -5.06 11.12
CA PHE A 100 4.29 -5.14 10.16
C PHE A 100 3.19 -6.03 10.74
N MET A 101 2.23 -5.42 11.42
CA MET A 101 1.09 -6.13 11.98
C MET A 101 -0.01 -6.35 10.95
N ALA A 102 -0.67 -7.50 11.03
CA ALA A 102 -1.90 -7.74 10.29
C ALA A 102 -3.00 -6.79 10.80
N ALA A 103 -3.71 -6.14 9.88
CA ALA A 103 -4.87 -5.33 10.23
C ALA A 103 -6.07 -6.25 10.49
N LEU A 104 -6.11 -6.84 11.69
CA LEU A 104 -7.16 -7.72 12.19
C LEU A 104 -8.42 -6.90 12.56
N ALA A 105 -9.03 -6.25 11.58
CA ALA A 105 -10.30 -5.56 11.77
C ALA A 105 -11.45 -6.57 11.57
N PRO A 106 -12.42 -6.69 12.49
CA PRO A 106 -13.62 -7.48 12.22
C PRO A 106 -14.27 -6.90 10.96
N ALA A 107 -14.37 -7.72 9.93
CA ALA A 107 -14.84 -7.31 8.61
C ALA A 107 -16.27 -6.73 8.67
N ALA A 108 -16.37 -5.43 8.87
CA ALA A 108 -17.49 -4.65 8.39
C ALA A 108 -17.12 -4.18 6.98
N GLY A 109 -17.55 -4.95 5.97
CA GLY A 109 -17.50 -4.57 4.56
C GLY A 109 -16.12 -4.65 3.90
N ALA A 110 -16.00 -5.52 2.91
CA ALA A 110 -14.85 -5.59 2.02
C ALA A 110 -14.59 -4.24 1.36
N SER A 111 -13.47 -3.59 1.68
CA SER A 111 -12.93 -2.51 0.86
C SER A 111 -11.79 -3.05 0.00
N SER A 112 -12.10 -3.22 -1.28
CA SER A 112 -11.13 -3.23 -2.36
C SER A 112 -10.31 -1.95 -2.32
N ALA A 113 -9.22 -1.96 -1.56
CA ALA A 113 -8.16 -0.96 -1.66
C ALA A 113 -6.87 -1.66 -2.11
N SER A 114 -6.79 -1.92 -3.40
CA SER A 114 -5.53 -2.10 -4.10
C SER A 114 -5.58 -1.35 -5.41
N SER A 115 -5.31 -0.05 -5.31
CA SER A 115 -4.27 0.63 -6.09
C SER A 115 -4.21 2.07 -5.61
N ALA A 116 -3.27 2.39 -4.73
CA ALA A 116 -2.94 3.78 -4.40
C ALA A 116 -1.43 3.91 -4.23
N SER A 117 -0.79 4.33 -5.32
CA SER A 117 0.40 5.19 -5.37
C SER A 117 0.93 5.17 -6.81
N ALA A 118 1.24 6.25 -7.49
CA ALA A 118 1.04 7.69 -7.31
C ALA A 118 1.64 8.30 -8.60
N GLY A 119 1.03 9.36 -9.13
CA GLY A 119 1.56 10.06 -10.29
C GLY A 119 0.83 11.37 -10.54
N ALA A 120 0.75 12.21 -9.51
CA ALA A 120 0.40 13.62 -9.67
C ALA A 120 1.68 14.41 -9.98
N GLY A 121 1.64 15.18 -11.07
CA GLY A 121 2.59 16.24 -11.38
C GLY A 121 1.88 17.32 -12.20
N PRO A 122 1.69 18.55 -11.67
CA PRO A 122 1.07 19.65 -12.38
C PRO A 122 2.14 20.56 -13.03
N ALA A 123 1.84 21.12 -14.21
CA ALA A 123 2.10 22.50 -14.63
C ALA A 123 2.12 22.62 -16.16
N GLY A 124 1.42 23.63 -16.71
CA GLY A 124 1.88 24.30 -17.93
C GLY A 124 0.85 24.61 -19.02
N ARG A 125 0.18 25.77 -18.85
CA ARG A 125 0.05 26.82 -19.88
C ARG A 125 -0.94 26.60 -21.04
N GLY A 126 -2.16 27.12 -20.82
CA GLY A 126 -2.66 28.26 -21.61
C GLY A 126 -3.34 27.97 -22.95
N GLY A 127 -4.61 27.59 -22.90
CA GLY A 127 -5.56 27.81 -24.01
C GLY A 127 -6.77 28.58 -23.48
N LYS A 128 -6.86 29.88 -23.78
CA LYS A 128 -8.07 30.67 -23.46
C LYS A 128 -9.16 30.30 -24.48
N PRO A 129 -10.38 29.93 -24.05
CA PRO A 129 -11.54 29.96 -24.91
C PRO A 129 -12.12 31.39 -24.87
N THR A 130 -12.49 31.96 -26.00
CA THR A 130 -13.38 33.12 -25.99
C THR A 130 -14.42 32.97 -27.09
N GLU A 131 -15.63 32.79 -26.59
CA GLU A 131 -16.90 32.73 -27.28
C GLU A 131 -17.33 34.13 -27.75
N ARG A 132 -17.77 34.20 -29.01
CA ARG A 132 -19.01 34.78 -29.56
C ARG A 132 -19.37 36.28 -29.45
N SER A 133 -20.01 36.71 -30.55
CA SER A 133 -20.94 37.84 -30.74
C SER A 133 -20.31 39.23 -30.87
N ALA A 134 -20.17 39.76 -32.10
CA ALA A 134 -21.20 40.47 -32.89
C ALA A 134 -21.59 41.83 -32.30
N THR A 135 -21.39 42.91 -33.08
CA THR A 135 -22.35 44.01 -33.39
C THR A 135 -21.61 45.28 -33.86
N ASP A 136 -21.94 45.69 -35.09
CA ASP A 136 -22.13 47.06 -35.62
C ASP A 136 -20.97 48.08 -35.73
N GLY A 137 -21.04 48.90 -36.79
CA GLY A 137 -20.01 49.82 -37.30
C GLY A 137 -19.89 51.16 -36.53
N PRO A 138 -19.53 52.31 -37.15
CA PRO A 138 -19.42 52.62 -38.58
C PRO A 138 -18.11 53.34 -39.00
N ASP A 139 -17.99 53.54 -40.33
CA ASP A 139 -17.53 54.75 -41.03
C ASP A 139 -16.38 55.58 -40.43
N GLU A 140 -15.22 55.63 -41.13
CA GLU A 140 -14.53 56.87 -41.49
C GLU A 140 -13.29 56.56 -42.37
N ALA A 141 -13.31 57.01 -43.63
CA ALA A 141 -12.11 57.13 -44.47
C ALA A 141 -11.25 58.30 -43.95
N PRO A 142 -9.93 58.36 -44.19
CA PRO A 142 -9.52 59.00 -45.44
C PRO A 142 -8.17 58.54 -46.04
N ASN A 143 -8.16 58.55 -47.38
CA ASN A 143 -7.17 59.20 -48.23
C ASN A 143 -5.72 58.67 -48.34
N ARG A 144 -5.39 58.33 -49.60
CA ARG A 144 -4.10 58.38 -50.32
C ARG A 144 -3.08 59.43 -49.80
N PRO A 145 -1.75 59.34 -50.11
CA PRO A 145 -1.24 59.04 -51.46
C PRO A 145 0.10 58.28 -51.61
N SER A 146 0.29 57.87 -52.87
CA SER A 146 1.48 57.72 -53.72
C SER A 146 2.89 57.68 -53.11
N GLY A 147 3.63 56.67 -53.58
CA GLY A 147 5.08 56.59 -53.68
C GLY A 147 5.45 55.46 -54.63
#